data_AF-A0AA38G1U9-F1
#
_entry.id   AF-A0AA38G1U9-F1
#
_cell.length_a   1.000
_cell.length_b   1.000
_cell.length_c   1.000
_cell.angle_alpha   90.00
_cell.angle_beta   90.00
_cell.angle_gamma   90.00
#
_symmetry.space_group_name_H-M   'P 1'
#
loop_
_entity.id
_entity.type
_entity.pdbx_description
1 polymer ?
#
loop_
_entity_poly.entity_id
_entity_poly.type
_entity_poly.pdbx_seq_one_letter_code
_entity_poly.pdbx_strand_id
1 'polypeptide(L)' 'DLLAKARRRCDHPEVLRVILSRLIEYGVTLNPEKCVFGVTGGKLLGYIISSRGIDVDPTKIRVVLEMVPPSDESGI' A
#
# COMPACT_ATOMS: atom_id res chain seq x y z
N ASP A 1 -5.69 4.51 -1.13
CA ASP A 1 -4.23 4.36 -0.97
C ASP A 1 -3.50 4.69 -2.25
N LEU A 2 -2.32 5.32 -2.14
CA LEU A 2 -1.47 5.70 -3.26
C LEU A 2 -0.02 5.34 -2.91
N LEU A 3 0.72 4.78 -3.88
CA LEU A 3 2.14 4.48 -3.73
C LEU A 3 2.96 5.30 -4.72
N ALA A 4 3.91 6.07 -4.20
CA ALA A 4 4.95 6.72 -4.98
C ALA A 4 6.25 5.95 -4.83
N LYS A 5 6.90 5.58 -5.95
CA LYS A 5 8.22 4.95 -5.95
C LYS A 5 9.21 5.77 -6.76
N ALA A 6 10.47 5.76 -6.32
CA ALA A 6 11.59 6.34 -7.05
C ALA A 6 12.72 5.31 -7.15
N ARG A 7 13.50 5.36 -8.24
CA ARG A 7 14.62 4.43 -8.44
C ARG A 7 15.76 4.72 -7.47
N ARG A 8 16.03 5.99 -7.19
CA ARG A 8 17.01 6.44 -6.20
C ARG A 8 16.31 7.34 -5.19
N ARG A 9 16.84 7.35 -3.95
CA ARG A 9 16.32 8.21 -2.88
C ARG A 9 16.36 9.70 -3.25
N CYS A 10 17.37 10.14 -4.00
CA CYS A 10 17.50 11.52 -4.46
C CYS A 10 16.43 11.93 -5.49
N ASP A 11 15.85 10.99 -6.23
CA ASP A 11 14.79 11.27 -7.21
C ASP A 11 13.40 11.37 -6.53
N HIS A 12 13.28 10.87 -5.29
CA HIS A 12 12.00 10.78 -4.58
C HIS A 12 11.31 12.13 -4.36
N PRO A 13 11.99 13.23 -4.01
CA PRO A 13 11.35 14.54 -3.87
C PRO A 13 10.69 15.02 -5.17
N GLU A 14 11.32 14.77 -6.31
CA GLU A 14 10.79 15.18 -7.62
C GLU A 14 9.56 14.37 -8.01
N VAL A 15 9.59 13.05 -7.75
CA VAL A 15 8.42 12.19 -7.95
C VAL A 15 7.25 12.64 -7.07
N LEU A 16 7.49 12.97 -5.80
CA LEU A 16 6.46 13.48 -4.91
C LEU A 16 5.90 14.81 -5.42
N ARG A 17 6.75 15.73 -5.89
CA ARG A 17 6.31 17.01 -6.42
C ARG A 17 5.29 16.83 -7.54
N VAL A 18 5.61 16.01 -8.53
CA VAL A 18 4.72 15.73 -9.67
C VAL A 18 3.40 15.11 -9.22
N ILE A 19 3.44 14.15 -8.29
CA ILE A 19 2.22 13.48 -7.81
C ILE A 19 1.35 14.45 -7.00
N LEU A 20 1.94 15.16 -6.04
CA LEU A 20 1.21 16.10 -5.19
C LEU A 20 0.60 17.24 -6.00
N SER A 21 1.32 17.77 -7.01
CA SER A 21 0.78 18.78 -7.92
C SER A 21 -0.45 18.28 -8.67
N ARG A 22 -0.45 17.04 -9.17
CA ARG A 22 -1.64 16.44 -9.82
C ARG A 22 -2.79 16.26 -8.85
N LEU A 23 -2.53 15.83 -7.62
CA LEU A 23 -3.59 15.70 -6.61
C LEU A 23 -4.26 17.04 -6.33
N ILE A 24 -3.48 18.12 -6.23
CA ILE A 24 -4.01 19.48 -6.08
C ILE A 24 -4.84 19.89 -7.30
N GLU A 25 -4.34 19.65 -8.51
CA GLU A 25 -5.02 19.97 -9.77
C GLU A 25 -6.41 19.33 -9.87
N TYR A 26 -6.54 18.08 -9.44
CA TYR A 26 -7.81 17.34 -9.44
C TYR A 26 -8.64 17.50 -8.15
N GLY A 27 -8.22 18.35 -7.21
CA GLY A 27 -8.95 18.59 -5.96
C GLY A 27 -8.95 17.40 -4.99
N VAL A 28 -7.95 16.52 -5.08
CA VAL A 28 -7.81 15.35 -4.21
C VAL A 28 -7.01 15.73 -2.96
N THR A 29 -7.65 15.66 -1.80
CA THR A 29 -7.01 15.92 -0.50
C THR A 29 -6.49 14.63 0.14
N LEU A 30 -5.28 14.66 0.68
CA LEU A 30 -4.69 13.57 1.45
C LEU A 30 -4.87 13.78 2.96
N ASN A 31 -5.00 12.69 3.73
CA ASN A 31 -4.93 12.77 5.19
C ASN A 31 -3.45 12.74 5.64
N PRO A 32 -2.91 13.83 6.22
CA PRO A 32 -1.50 13.90 6.61
C PRO A 32 -1.09 12.84 7.65
N GLU A 33 -1.98 12.50 8.59
CA GLU A 33 -1.70 11.50 9.64
C GLU A 33 -1.53 10.09 9.08
N LYS A 34 -2.10 9.83 7.89
CA LYS A 34 -2.01 8.54 7.20
C LYS A 34 -0.93 8.50 6.13
N CYS A 35 -0.28 9.63 5.84
CA CYS A 35 0.75 9.70 4.81
C CYS A 35 2.10 9.30 5.38
N VAL A 36 2.78 8.35 4.71
CA VAL A 36 4.12 7.89 5.08
C VAL A 36 5.05 8.15 3.91
N PHE A 37 6.19 8.80 4.17
CA PHE A 37 7.15 9.20 3.15
C PHE A 37 8.57 8.71 3.50
N GLY A 38 9.40 8.50 2.47
CA GLY A 38 10.82 8.21 2.64
C GLY A 38 11.14 6.82 3.22
N VAL A 39 10.17 5.90 3.19
CA VAL A 39 10.32 4.52 3.62
C VAL A 39 10.79 3.61 2.47
N THR A 40 11.51 2.54 2.79
CA THR A 40 11.96 1.53 1.82
C THR A 40 10.93 0.43 1.55
N GLY A 41 9.84 0.45 2.31
CA GLY A 41 8.73 -0.49 2.23
C GLY A 41 7.57 -0.08 3.14
N GLY A 42 6.42 -0.71 2.98
CA GLY A 42 5.21 -0.39 3.73
C GLY A 42 4.04 -1.31 3.38
N LYS A 43 2.88 -1.07 3.97
CA LYS A 43 1.64 -1.78 3.63
C LYS A 43 0.78 -0.93 2.71
N LEU A 44 0.23 -1.54 1.66
CA LEU A 44 -0.69 -0.89 0.72
C LEU A 44 -1.77 -1.88 0.32
N LEU A 45 -3.05 -1.53 0.50
CA LEU A 45 -4.19 -2.41 0.12
C LEU A 45 -4.09 -3.84 0.69
N GLY A 46 -3.47 -4.00 1.86
CA GLY A 46 -3.25 -5.31 2.49
C GLY A 46 -2.16 -6.17 1.84
N TYR A 47 -1.27 -5.57 1.06
CA TYR A 47 -0.02 -6.15 0.59
C TYR A 47 1.17 -5.48 1.26
N ILE A 48 2.27 -6.21 1.41
CA ILE A 48 3.55 -5.68 1.89
C ILE A 48 4.39 -5.32 0.67
N ILE A 49 4.88 -4.09 0.63
CA ILE A 49 5.73 -3.59 -0.44
C ILE A 49 7.12 -3.40 0.12
N SER A 50 8.13 -3.91 -0.58
CA SER A 50 9.54 -3.79 -0.20
C SER A 50 10.44 -3.66 -1.43
N SER A 51 11.75 -3.50 -1.20
CA SER A 51 12.75 -3.54 -2.26
C SER A 51 12.77 -4.86 -3.04
N ARG A 52 12.29 -5.96 -2.44
CA ARG A 52 12.18 -7.28 -3.09
C ARG A 52 10.95 -7.42 -3.98
N GLY A 53 9.99 -6.50 -3.89
CA GLY A 53 8.74 -6.55 -4.63
C GLY A 53 7.51 -6.48 -3.74
N ILE A 54 6.41 -7.03 -4.24
CA ILE A 54 5.12 -7.11 -3.57
C ILE A 54 5.00 -8.49 -2.93
N ASP A 55 4.69 -8.50 -1.64
CA ASP A 55 4.50 -9.70 -0.83
C ASP A 55 3.09 -9.71 -0.24
N VAL A 56 2.56 -10.89 0.02
CA VAL A 56 1.26 -11.04 0.67
C VAL A 56 1.44 -10.86 2.17
N ASP A 57 0.53 -10.14 2.83
CA ASP A 57 0.57 -10.04 4.29
C ASP A 57 0.48 -11.46 4.89
N PRO A 58 1.48 -11.91 5.67
CA PRO A 58 1.50 -13.27 6.23
C PRO A 58 0.30 -13.55 7.14
N THR A 59 -0.36 -12.50 7.65
CA THR A 59 -1.62 -12.62 8.40
C THR A 59 -2.73 -13.18 7.51
N LYS A 60 -2.82 -12.74 6.25
CA LYS A 60 -3.81 -13.27 5.29
C LYS A 60 -3.53 -14.73 4.93
N ILE A 61 -2.25 -15.07 4.77
CA ILE A 61 -1.84 -16.46 4.50
C ILE A 61 -2.28 -17.37 5.65
N ARG A 62 -2.04 -16.93 6.89
CA ARG A 62 -2.43 -17.69 8.09
C ARG A 62 -3.95 -17.91 8.16
N VAL A 63 -4.76 -16.89 7.88
CA VAL A 63 -6.24 -17.02 7.87
C VAL A 63 -6.71 -18.08 6.86
N VAL A 64 -6.09 -18.16 5.68
CA VAL A 64 -6.44 -19.17 4.67
C VAL A 64 -5.99 -20.56 5.11
N LEU A 65 -4.82 -20.69 5.72
CA LEU A 65 -4.31 -21.98 6.21
C LEU A 65 -5.10 -22.52 7.41
N GLU A 66 -5.63 -21.63 8.24
CA GLU A 66 -6.42 -21.97 9.44
C GLU A 66 -7.93 -22.01 9.18
N MET A 67 -8.35 -21.77 7.92
CA MET A 67 -9.77 -21.73 7.56
C MET A 67 -10.40 -23.13 7.67
N VAL A 68 -11.44 -23.24 8.47
CA VAL A 68 -12.24 -24.47 8.59
C VAL A 68 -13.23 -24.52 7.41
N PRO A 69 -13.47 -25.69 6.79
CA PRO A 69 -14.48 -25.81 5.74
C PRO A 69 -15.84 -25.30 6.24
N PRO A 70 -16.56 -24.50 5.45
CA PRO A 70 -17.87 -24.01 5.86
C PRO A 70 -18.83 -25.19 6.05
N SER A 71 -19.54 -25.19 7.18
CA SER A 71 -20.44 -26.28 7.57
C SER A 71 -21.87 -26.12 7.05
N ASP A 72 -22.24 -24.95 6.52
CA ASP A 72 -23.57 -24.63 5.98
C ASP A 72 -23.46 -23.64 4.81
N GLU A 73 -24.50 -23.59 3.97
CA GLU A 73 -24.58 -22.83 2.71
C GLU A 73 -24.58 -21.30 2.91
N SER A 74 -24.68 -20.83 4.14
CA SER A 74 -24.64 -19.41 4.53
C SER A 74 -23.18 -18.94 4.67
N GLY A 75 -22.41 -19.02 3.58
CA GLY A 75 -21.01 -18.62 3.53
C GLY A 75 -20.80 -17.11 3.34
N ILE A 76 -21.55 -16.26 4.06
CA ILE A 76 -21.36 -14.80 4.12
C ILE A 76 -21.66 -14.29 5.53
#